data_AF-A0A379YTX5-F1
#
_entry.id   AF-A0A379YTX5-F1
#
_cell.length_a   1.000
_cell.length_b   1.000
_cell.length_c   1.000
_cell.angle_alpha   90.00
_cell.angle_beta   90.00
_cell.angle_gamma   90.00
#
_symmetry.space_group_name_H-M   'P 1'
#
loop_
_entity.id
_entity.type
_entity.pdbx_description
1 polymer ?
#
loop_
_entity_poly.entity_id
_entity_poly.type
_entity_poly.pdbx_seq_one_letter_code
_entity_poly.pdbx_strand_id
1 'polypeptide(L)'
;MIDELQASKSCYFYRQRAPITTVAITTLFRAIRKAQTSPSNNLFSFIRQSHGASIWSALCFQFDKTPAFLPGTEDVIDRVTGYLLIVEHRDYVAIFKSQIDVPADFAKRHLQRIGAQDVDRGLTSKDSVFARVRLRHMTLSRFALRSKTLEGENLQNNVGMASSARFAPLGYSFTEVDEHFSTTPRTGRISLRADRAGYLELVDYACRIIDRLHPRPGRPSSSPFLAAFARPLELSDLKASPTQFAVDTAILGQAIFDDKIIRLVKRDGRSYRELPKAEVDPILAELTNILCVAKNATGKLLLSQSTTGVEVGEIAINKTRIALKRLTLPLLADVYVEDTQFALGADDDRAPLKQFIDKQDTFIVLFDQPRFAYLDGSLYQDDSLVNGGTQFLGYLFGNAELATVTDEKGTFTAAHRTFDPDSTFGAVLSTIAPEDDVIVCDDLGDEWADFVGFRTDPASPRVTFYHAKHGELTLGAGAFHISVSQAIKNLGNLTLPAPAMSKKFARWGLLYINNRVKTSIHRTCRGTPADSKTAVEFCRNAPHTFKRVAIVTSSLSKAAVEQTFKDIEAGHTASPYFVQLYWLLSSFFAACTEVGAFGCVICQE
;
A
#
# COMPACT_ATOMS: atom_id res chain seq x y z
N MET A 1 2.23 -11.36 44.41
CA MET A 1 1.27 -11.35 43.29
C MET A 1 1.60 -10.30 42.23
N ILE A 2 1.53 -8.98 42.48
CA ILE A 2 1.93 -8.00 41.43
C ILE A 2 3.46 -7.99 41.22
N ASP A 3 4.24 -8.23 42.27
CA ASP A 3 5.70 -8.36 42.20
C ASP A 3 6.17 -9.56 41.37
N GLU A 4 5.27 -10.51 41.09
CA GLU A 4 5.53 -11.67 40.23
C GLU A 4 5.23 -11.38 38.75
N LEU A 5 4.66 -10.21 38.41
CA LEU A 5 4.39 -9.84 37.03
C LEU A 5 5.71 -9.69 36.28
N GLN A 6 5.93 -10.56 35.31
CA GLN A 6 7.08 -10.54 34.41
C GLN A 6 6.58 -10.45 32.96
N ALA A 7 6.68 -9.28 32.35
CA ALA A 7 6.19 -9.04 30.99
C ALA A 7 7.25 -8.40 30.09
N SER A 8 7.06 -8.52 28.78
CA SER A 8 7.97 -7.89 27.81
C SER A 8 7.81 -6.36 27.81
N LYS A 9 8.89 -5.63 27.51
CA LYS A 9 8.88 -4.18 27.27
C LYS A 9 8.23 -3.85 25.92
N SER A 10 6.94 -4.16 25.79
CA SER A 10 6.14 -3.98 24.59
C SER A 10 4.75 -3.46 24.97
N CYS A 11 4.45 -2.21 24.61
CA CYS A 11 3.17 -1.58 24.93
C CYS A 11 2.69 -0.65 23.83
N TYR A 12 1.44 -0.20 23.99
CA TYR A 12 0.77 0.74 23.10
C TYR A 12 0.77 2.13 23.73
N PHE A 13 1.23 3.13 22.97
CA PHE A 13 1.34 4.51 23.42
C PHE A 13 0.25 5.39 22.79
N TYR A 14 -0.34 6.25 23.62
CA TYR A 14 -1.42 7.18 23.27
C TYR A 14 -1.12 8.56 23.85
N ARG A 15 -1.61 9.63 23.21
CA ARG A 15 -1.84 10.92 23.85
C ARG A 15 -3.07 10.83 24.75
N GLN A 16 -3.05 11.53 25.87
CA GLN A 16 -4.18 11.66 26.76
C GLN A 16 -5.17 12.67 26.19
N ARG A 17 -6.34 12.19 25.77
CA ARG A 17 -7.42 13.05 25.24
C ARG A 17 -8.22 13.74 26.34
N ALA A 18 -8.43 13.03 27.44
CA ALA A 18 -9.16 13.52 28.60
C ALA A 18 -8.55 12.93 29.89
N PRO A 19 -8.63 13.65 31.03
CA PRO A 19 -8.15 13.15 32.31
C PRO A 19 -8.74 11.77 32.63
N ILE A 20 -7.87 10.84 33.03
CA ILE A 20 -8.29 9.53 33.53
C ILE A 20 -8.43 9.70 35.05
N THR A 21 -9.61 9.45 35.59
CA THR A 21 -9.88 9.59 37.03
C THR A 21 -9.94 8.22 37.71
N THR A 22 -9.88 8.19 39.05
CA THR A 22 -10.09 6.96 39.83
C THR A 22 -11.42 6.29 39.47
N VAL A 23 -12.46 7.09 39.25
CA VAL A 23 -13.78 6.59 38.81
C VAL A 23 -13.72 5.99 37.41
N ALA A 24 -12.98 6.62 36.48
CA ALA A 24 -12.81 6.10 35.13
C ALA A 24 -12.09 4.74 35.12
N ILE A 25 -10.98 4.59 35.87
CA ILE A 25 -10.26 3.30 36.00
C ILE A 25 -11.13 2.24 36.67
N THR A 26 -11.81 2.58 37.76
CA THR A 26 -12.72 1.65 38.44
C THR A 26 -13.82 1.15 37.49
N THR A 27 -14.39 2.05 36.68
CA THR A 27 -15.43 1.72 35.70
C THR A 27 -14.88 0.83 34.58
N LEU A 28 -13.68 1.18 34.07
CA LEU A 28 -12.96 0.37 33.08
C LEU A 28 -12.73 -1.06 33.56
N PHE A 29 -12.17 -1.24 34.77
CA PHE A 29 -11.88 -2.57 35.31
C PHE A 29 -13.14 -3.42 35.51
N ARG A 30 -14.24 -2.81 35.94
CA ARG A 30 -15.53 -3.51 36.02
C ARG A 30 -16.05 -3.91 34.63
N ALA A 31 -15.98 -3.02 33.65
CA ALA A 31 -16.42 -3.31 32.29
C ALA A 31 -15.62 -4.46 31.67
N ILE A 32 -14.29 -4.43 31.80
CA ILE A 32 -13.40 -5.51 31.33
C ILE A 32 -13.80 -6.85 31.95
N ARG A 33 -13.99 -6.90 33.27
CA ARG A 33 -14.36 -8.17 33.94
C ARG A 33 -15.74 -8.67 33.51
N LYS A 34 -16.72 -7.77 33.37
CA LYS A 34 -18.08 -8.11 32.98
C LYS A 34 -18.14 -8.72 31.56
N ALA A 35 -17.21 -8.32 30.68
CA ALA A 35 -17.14 -8.82 29.32
C ALA A 35 -16.54 -10.24 29.19
N GLN A 36 -15.99 -10.81 30.26
CA GLN A 36 -15.35 -12.14 30.22
C GLN A 36 -16.27 -13.22 30.81
N THR A 37 -16.14 -14.44 30.31
CA THR A 37 -16.86 -15.61 30.82
C THR A 37 -16.23 -16.13 32.12
N SER A 38 -17.06 -16.37 33.14
CA SER A 38 -16.64 -16.93 34.44
C SER A 38 -15.41 -16.25 35.09
N PRO A 39 -15.36 -14.91 35.20
CA PRO A 39 -14.16 -14.22 35.67
C PRO A 39 -13.86 -14.58 37.13
N SER A 40 -12.61 -14.93 37.45
CA SER A 40 -12.14 -15.14 38.82
C SER A 40 -12.17 -13.86 39.64
N ASN A 41 -11.90 -13.98 40.94
CA ASN A 41 -11.41 -12.85 41.74
C ASN A 41 -10.12 -12.29 41.14
N ASN A 42 -9.86 -11.01 41.40
CA ASN A 42 -8.63 -10.36 40.94
C ASN A 42 -7.43 -11.02 41.63
N LEU A 43 -6.44 -11.44 40.84
CA LEU A 43 -5.11 -11.80 41.35
C LEU A 43 -4.38 -10.55 41.86
N PHE A 44 -4.58 -9.43 41.17
CA PHE A 44 -4.28 -8.09 41.68
C PHE A 44 -5.18 -7.03 41.04
N SER A 45 -5.41 -5.93 41.77
CA SER A 45 -6.05 -4.73 41.25
C SER A 45 -5.53 -3.50 41.96
N PHE A 46 -4.87 -2.63 41.21
CA PHE A 46 -4.28 -1.39 41.69
C PHE A 46 -4.85 -0.24 40.87
N ILE A 47 -5.31 0.80 41.56
CA ILE A 47 -5.97 1.94 40.93
C ILE A 47 -5.14 3.17 41.23
N ARG A 48 -4.62 3.80 40.17
CA ARG A 48 -3.92 5.09 40.19
C ARG A 48 -2.89 5.24 41.31
N GLN A 49 -1.96 4.30 41.37
CA GLN A 49 -0.81 4.35 42.26
C GLN A 49 0.26 5.29 41.68
N SER A 50 0.99 6.01 42.53
CA SER A 50 2.07 6.89 42.08
C SER A 50 3.40 6.13 41.99
N HIS A 51 4.22 6.49 41.01
CA HIS A 51 5.62 6.08 40.91
C HIS A 51 6.43 7.23 40.29
N GLY A 52 7.18 7.96 41.12
CA GLY A 52 7.82 9.21 40.71
C GLY A 52 6.78 10.23 40.22
N ALA A 53 6.98 10.75 39.00
CA ALA A 53 6.06 11.69 38.33
C ALA A 53 4.94 10.99 37.54
N SER A 54 4.89 9.66 37.56
CA SER A 54 3.91 8.87 36.81
C SER A 54 2.82 8.29 37.72
N ILE A 55 1.69 7.95 37.11
CA ILE A 55 0.58 7.27 37.76
C ILE A 55 0.34 5.95 37.00
N TRP A 56 0.15 4.85 37.72
CA TRP A 56 -0.12 3.56 37.11
C TRP A 56 -1.34 2.86 37.72
N SER A 57 -2.01 2.04 36.92
CA SER A 57 -3.12 1.19 37.34
C SER A 57 -2.95 -0.20 36.73
N ALA A 58 -3.23 -1.25 37.49
CA ALA A 58 -3.04 -2.63 37.05
C ALA A 58 -4.22 -3.52 37.42
N LEU A 59 -4.57 -4.46 36.55
CA LEU A 59 -5.63 -5.46 36.76
C LEU A 59 -5.16 -6.81 36.24
N CYS A 60 -5.37 -7.87 37.01
CA CYS A 60 -5.16 -9.25 36.56
C CYS A 60 -6.18 -10.19 37.19
N PHE A 61 -6.71 -11.09 36.37
CA PHE A 61 -7.67 -12.13 36.77
C PHE A 61 -7.69 -13.23 35.71
N GLN A 62 -8.34 -14.35 36.03
CA GLN A 62 -8.53 -15.47 35.11
C GLN A 62 -9.95 -15.49 34.57
N PHE A 63 -10.14 -16.04 33.37
CA PHE A 63 -11.44 -16.21 32.75
C PHE A 63 -11.42 -17.37 31.76
N ASP A 64 -12.61 -17.80 31.35
CA ASP A 64 -12.82 -18.94 30.46
C ASP A 64 -12.85 -18.49 29.00
N LYS A 65 -12.20 -19.25 28.13
CA LYS A 65 -12.21 -19.05 26.68
C LYS A 65 -12.45 -20.37 25.96
N THR A 66 -13.28 -20.38 24.93
CA THR A 66 -13.46 -21.55 24.08
C THR A 66 -12.27 -21.65 23.12
N PRO A 67 -11.61 -22.82 22.99
CA PRO A 67 -10.53 -22.99 22.02
C PRO A 67 -11.05 -22.79 20.59
N ALA A 68 -10.41 -21.88 19.85
CA ALA A 68 -10.86 -21.52 18.50
C ALA A 68 -10.86 -22.70 17.50
N PHE A 69 -10.08 -23.74 17.77
CA PHE A 69 -10.00 -24.96 16.96
C PHE A 69 -11.03 -26.05 17.35
N LEU A 70 -11.82 -25.84 18.41
CA LEU A 70 -12.93 -26.71 18.84
C LEU A 70 -14.22 -25.90 19.08
N PRO A 71 -14.75 -25.18 18.07
CA PRO A 71 -15.84 -24.22 18.25
C PRO A 71 -17.20 -24.83 18.64
N GLY A 72 -17.33 -26.16 18.60
CA GLY A 72 -18.58 -26.88 18.89
C GLY A 72 -18.53 -27.76 20.14
N THR A 73 -17.44 -27.74 20.91
CA THR A 73 -17.30 -28.56 22.11
C THR A 73 -17.47 -27.69 23.35
N GLU A 74 -18.66 -27.72 23.94
CA GLU A 74 -18.96 -26.95 25.17
C GLU A 74 -18.17 -27.44 26.39
N ASP A 75 -17.72 -28.71 26.37
CA ASP A 75 -17.01 -29.34 27.48
C ASP A 75 -15.51 -28.99 27.56
N VAL A 76 -14.96 -28.31 26.55
CA VAL A 76 -13.53 -27.97 26.49
C VAL A 76 -13.36 -26.46 26.58
N ILE A 77 -12.82 -26.02 27.72
CA ILE A 77 -12.63 -24.60 28.06
C ILE A 77 -11.17 -24.37 28.44
N ASP A 78 -10.55 -23.35 27.83
CA ASP A 78 -9.25 -22.85 28.26
C ASP A 78 -9.44 -21.85 29.41
N ARG A 79 -8.82 -22.13 30.55
CA ARG A 79 -8.69 -21.15 31.64
C ARG A 79 -7.47 -20.27 31.39
N VAL A 80 -7.68 -19.04 30.94
CA VAL A 80 -6.59 -18.10 30.62
C VAL A 80 -6.41 -17.05 31.69
N THR A 81 -5.18 -16.54 31.84
CA THR A 81 -4.85 -15.44 32.74
C THR A 81 -4.57 -14.18 31.92
N GLY A 82 -5.34 -13.13 32.16
CA GLY A 82 -5.16 -11.84 31.49
C GLY A 82 -4.63 -10.77 32.43
N TYR A 83 -3.89 -9.80 31.90
CA TYR A 83 -3.49 -8.61 32.64
C TYR A 83 -3.57 -7.35 31.79
N LEU A 84 -3.73 -6.21 32.48
CA LEU A 84 -3.70 -4.87 31.93
C LEU A 84 -2.90 -3.97 32.89
N LEU A 85 -1.90 -3.26 32.39
CA LEU A 85 -1.16 -2.21 33.11
C LEU A 85 -1.22 -0.92 32.29
N ILE A 86 -1.78 0.12 32.90
CA ILE A 86 -1.92 1.46 32.33
C ILE A 86 -0.95 2.39 33.06
N VAL A 87 -0.14 3.14 32.32
CA VAL A 87 0.81 4.11 32.84
C VAL A 87 0.49 5.48 32.25
N GLU A 88 0.26 6.46 33.10
CA GLU A 88 0.04 7.87 32.77
C GLU A 88 1.32 8.65 33.14
N HIS A 89 1.91 9.33 32.15
CA HIS A 89 3.09 10.18 32.36
C HIS A 89 3.02 11.36 31.41
N ARG A 90 3.19 12.58 31.94
CA ARG A 90 2.91 13.83 31.20
C ARG A 90 1.49 13.81 30.60
N ASP A 91 1.37 14.09 29.31
CA ASP A 91 0.15 14.07 28.50
C ASP A 91 0.01 12.77 27.69
N TYR A 92 0.63 11.68 28.13
CA TYR A 92 0.63 10.38 27.45
C TYR A 92 0.12 9.26 28.35
N VAL A 93 -0.36 8.20 27.70
CA VAL A 93 -0.80 6.95 28.31
C VAL A 93 -0.13 5.78 27.59
N ALA A 94 0.56 4.91 28.34
CA ALA A 94 1.08 3.65 27.85
C ALA A 94 0.26 2.47 28.41
N ILE A 95 -0.03 1.49 27.56
CA ILE A 95 -0.87 0.33 27.91
C ILE A 95 -0.14 -0.96 27.58
N PHE A 96 0.20 -1.73 28.61
CA PHE A 96 0.64 -3.11 28.51
C PHE A 96 -0.56 -4.02 28.74
N LYS A 97 -0.71 -5.03 27.90
CA LYS A 97 -1.86 -5.94 28.00
C LYS A 97 -1.53 -7.33 27.48
N SER A 98 -2.16 -8.34 28.04
CA SER A 98 -2.19 -9.71 27.53
C SER A 98 -3.55 -10.32 27.78
N GLN A 99 -4.13 -10.95 26.77
CA GLN A 99 -5.48 -11.56 26.77
C GLN A 99 -6.64 -10.60 27.12
N ILE A 100 -6.36 -9.33 27.41
CA ILE A 100 -7.34 -8.31 27.75
C ILE A 100 -7.18 -7.15 26.78
N ASP A 101 -8.32 -6.60 26.36
CA ASP A 101 -8.41 -5.40 25.55
C ASP A 101 -9.09 -4.25 26.28
N VAL A 102 -8.78 -3.03 25.84
CA VAL A 102 -9.42 -1.81 26.36
C VAL A 102 -10.74 -1.60 25.61
N PRO A 103 -11.89 -1.49 26.31
CA PRO A 103 -13.17 -1.24 25.69
C PRO A 103 -13.17 0.02 24.82
N ALA A 104 -13.90 -0.03 23.70
CA ALA A 104 -13.93 1.05 22.71
C ALA A 104 -14.37 2.40 23.30
N ASP A 105 -15.31 2.39 24.25
CA ASP A 105 -15.80 3.60 24.92
C ASP A 105 -14.72 4.30 25.75
N PHE A 106 -13.91 3.53 26.47
CA PHE A 106 -12.79 4.07 27.24
C PHE A 106 -11.74 4.66 26.31
N ALA A 107 -11.36 3.91 25.27
CA ALA A 107 -10.39 4.36 24.27
C ALA A 107 -10.85 5.65 23.59
N LYS A 108 -12.10 5.72 23.13
CA LYS A 108 -12.67 6.91 22.47
C LYS A 108 -12.68 8.15 23.37
N ARG A 109 -12.94 7.97 24.67
CA ARG A 109 -13.06 9.06 25.64
C ARG A 109 -11.71 9.58 26.11
N HIS A 110 -10.77 8.70 26.41
CA HIS A 110 -9.54 9.06 27.12
C HIS A 110 -8.27 8.98 26.27
N LEU A 111 -8.27 8.21 25.18
CA LEU A 111 -7.07 7.94 24.40
C LEU A 111 -7.15 8.62 23.04
N GLN A 112 -6.01 9.16 22.60
CA GLN A 112 -5.79 9.63 21.24
C GLN A 112 -4.53 8.96 20.72
N ARG A 113 -4.57 8.48 19.48
CA ARG A 113 -3.42 7.85 18.83
C ARG A 113 -2.25 8.84 18.74
N ILE A 114 -1.03 8.38 19.00
CA ILE A 114 0.17 9.16 18.73
C ILE A 114 0.40 9.27 17.21
N GLY A 115 0.88 10.41 16.74
CA GLY A 115 1.23 10.59 15.33
C GLY A 115 2.43 9.72 14.95
N ALA A 116 2.41 9.10 13.76
CA ALA A 116 3.55 8.32 13.29
C ALA A 116 4.83 9.17 13.18
N GLN A 117 4.68 10.45 12.83
CA GLN A 117 5.78 11.41 12.79
C GLN A 117 6.44 11.63 14.17
N ASP A 118 5.66 11.58 15.26
CA ASP A 118 6.21 11.67 16.62
C ASP A 118 7.05 10.44 16.99
N VAL A 119 6.65 9.25 16.51
CA VAL A 119 7.41 8.01 16.70
C VAL A 119 8.72 8.09 15.91
N ASP A 120 8.64 8.40 14.63
CA ASP A 120 9.78 8.43 13.72
C ASP A 120 10.85 9.43 14.23
N ARG A 121 10.45 10.66 14.56
CA ARG A 121 11.38 11.71 15.04
C ARG A 121 11.80 11.57 16.50
N GLY A 122 11.01 10.87 17.32
CA GLY A 122 11.29 10.71 18.76
C GLY A 122 12.24 9.54 19.05
N LEU A 123 12.15 8.47 18.25
CA LEU A 123 12.88 7.24 18.52
C LEU A 123 14.05 6.96 17.57
N THR A 124 14.08 7.59 16.40
CA THR A 124 15.17 7.38 15.42
C THR A 124 16.07 8.59 15.32
N SER A 125 17.30 8.36 14.88
CA SER A 125 18.33 9.35 14.63
C SER A 125 19.01 9.06 13.29
N LYS A 126 20.02 9.87 12.93
CA LYS A 126 20.85 9.59 11.76
C LYS A 126 21.70 8.32 11.91
N ASP A 127 21.94 7.89 13.15
CA ASP A 127 22.80 6.75 13.48
C ASP A 127 21.98 5.46 13.67
N SER A 128 20.65 5.52 13.56
CA SER A 128 19.78 4.34 13.63
C SER A 128 20.08 3.36 12.50
N VAL A 129 20.29 2.09 12.85
CA VAL A 129 20.49 0.99 11.88
C VAL A 129 19.19 0.19 11.75
N PHE A 130 18.61 0.14 10.55
CA PHE A 130 17.33 -0.53 10.31
C PHE A 130 17.54 -1.98 9.91
N ALA A 131 16.91 -2.90 10.63
CA ALA A 131 17.01 -4.34 10.37
C ALA A 131 15.77 -4.89 9.64
N ARG A 132 14.59 -4.31 9.87
CA ARG A 132 13.36 -4.73 9.21
C ARG A 132 12.46 -3.54 8.91
N VAL A 133 11.82 -3.52 7.75
CA VAL A 133 10.79 -2.54 7.42
C VAL A 133 9.64 -3.23 6.68
N ARG A 134 8.41 -2.96 7.13
CA ARG A 134 7.19 -3.31 6.43
C ARG A 134 6.66 -2.07 5.71
N LEU A 135 6.53 -2.21 4.41
CA LEU A 135 6.19 -1.15 3.47
C LEU A 135 4.81 -1.42 2.85
N ARG A 136 4.00 -0.37 2.68
CA ARG A 136 2.73 -0.41 1.93
C ARG A 136 2.78 0.55 0.76
N HIS A 137 2.56 0.02 -0.44
CA HIS A 137 2.54 0.81 -1.65
C HIS A 137 1.30 1.72 -1.68
N MET A 138 1.48 2.99 -2.03
CA MET A 138 0.43 4.01 -2.13
C MET A 138 -0.35 3.90 -3.46
N THR A 139 -0.89 2.72 -3.76
CA THR A 139 -1.65 2.46 -4.99
C THR A 139 -2.96 1.72 -4.73
N LEU A 140 -3.92 1.92 -5.63
CA LEU A 140 -5.17 1.16 -5.71
C LEU A 140 -5.13 0.05 -6.77
N SER A 141 -4.07 -0.05 -7.58
CA SER A 141 -3.99 -1.08 -8.63
C SER A 141 -3.94 -2.49 -8.02
N ARG A 142 -4.84 -3.35 -8.47
CA ARG A 142 -4.86 -4.79 -8.11
C ARG A 142 -3.70 -5.59 -8.70
N PHE A 143 -3.05 -5.06 -9.73
CA PHE A 143 -1.95 -5.72 -10.44
C PHE A 143 -0.57 -5.24 -9.95
N ALA A 144 -0.54 -4.19 -9.12
CA ALA A 144 0.69 -3.68 -8.54
C ALA A 144 1.01 -4.39 -7.21
N LEU A 145 2.29 -4.39 -6.83
CA LEU A 145 2.72 -4.84 -5.52
C LEU A 145 2.01 -4.03 -4.43
N ARG A 146 1.36 -4.71 -3.48
CA ARG A 146 0.61 -4.08 -2.39
C ARG A 146 1.51 -3.74 -1.21
N SER A 147 2.32 -4.70 -0.77
CA SER A 147 3.20 -4.56 0.38
C SER A 147 4.53 -5.26 0.14
N LYS A 148 5.58 -4.76 0.77
CA LYS A 148 6.93 -5.33 0.75
C LYS A 148 7.43 -5.39 2.18
N THR A 149 8.07 -6.49 2.57
CA THR A 149 8.80 -6.56 3.84
C THR A 149 10.26 -6.80 3.51
N LEU A 150 11.13 -5.93 4.02
CA LEU A 150 12.57 -6.00 3.87
C LEU A 150 13.17 -6.37 5.21
N GLU A 151 14.11 -7.31 5.23
CA GLU A 151 14.79 -7.77 6.44
C GLU A 151 16.27 -8.04 6.14
N GLY A 152 17.16 -7.63 7.03
CA GLY A 152 18.60 -7.77 6.94
C GLY A 152 19.30 -7.16 8.16
N GLU A 153 20.63 -7.21 8.23
CA GLU A 153 21.37 -6.62 9.36
C GLU A 153 21.42 -5.08 9.29
N ASN A 154 21.62 -4.53 8.09
CA ASN A 154 21.56 -3.10 7.82
C ASN A 154 20.93 -2.84 6.45
N LEU A 155 19.64 -2.47 6.46
CA LEU A 155 18.89 -2.21 5.24
C LEU A 155 19.36 -0.97 4.48
N GLN A 156 20.06 -0.03 5.12
CA GLN A 156 20.57 1.17 4.46
C GLN A 156 21.61 0.83 3.38
N ASN A 157 22.36 -0.25 3.58
CA ASN A 157 23.41 -0.69 2.66
C ASN A 157 22.94 -1.77 1.67
N ASN A 158 21.81 -2.42 1.96
CA ASN A 158 21.39 -3.65 1.27
C ASN A 158 20.19 -3.45 0.35
N VAL A 159 19.50 -2.31 0.43
CA VAL A 159 18.26 -2.05 -0.31
C VAL A 159 18.47 -0.93 -1.30
N GLY A 160 18.20 -1.22 -2.58
CA GLY A 160 18.07 -0.18 -3.59
C GLY A 160 16.87 0.72 -3.30
N MET A 161 17.11 2.00 -3.05
CA MET A 161 16.07 2.94 -2.63
C MET A 161 15.21 3.49 -3.78
N ALA A 162 15.48 3.08 -5.03
CA ALA A 162 14.68 3.48 -6.18
C ALA A 162 13.19 3.20 -5.94
N SER A 163 12.34 4.21 -6.20
CA SER A 163 10.88 4.16 -5.97
C SER A 163 10.40 3.95 -4.51
N SER A 164 11.28 4.01 -3.51
CA SER A 164 10.92 3.85 -2.09
C SER A 164 9.92 4.89 -1.59
N ALA A 165 9.94 6.09 -2.17
CA ALA A 165 9.06 7.19 -1.79
C ALA A 165 7.55 6.89 -2.01
N ARG A 166 7.22 5.82 -2.77
CA ARG A 166 5.85 5.32 -2.97
C ARG A 166 5.35 4.37 -1.92
N PHE A 167 6.21 4.03 -0.97
CA PHE A 167 5.87 3.14 0.10
C PHE A 167 5.78 3.91 1.41
N ALA A 168 4.68 3.69 2.12
CA ALA A 168 4.51 4.11 3.49
C ALA A 168 5.13 3.04 4.43
N PRO A 169 6.02 3.42 5.35
CA PRO A 169 6.55 2.51 6.36
C PRO A 169 5.51 2.27 7.46
N LEU A 170 4.89 1.09 7.47
CA LEU A 170 3.84 0.73 8.44
C LEU A 170 4.38 0.18 9.76
N GLY A 171 5.62 -0.27 9.76
CA GLY A 171 6.33 -0.76 10.93
C GLY A 171 7.76 -1.09 10.59
N TYR A 172 8.65 -0.96 11.56
CA TYR A 172 10.08 -1.17 11.34
C TYR A 172 10.77 -1.56 12.64
N SER A 173 11.92 -2.25 12.52
CA SER A 173 12.84 -2.51 13.62
C SER A 173 14.19 -1.90 13.33
N PHE A 174 14.80 -1.35 14.37
CA PHE A 174 16.07 -0.65 14.29
C PHE A 174 16.84 -0.77 15.59
N THR A 175 18.14 -0.60 15.49
CA THR A 175 19.05 -0.49 16.63
C THR A 175 19.44 0.96 16.80
N GLU A 176 19.34 1.45 18.03
CA GLU A 176 19.73 2.79 18.44
C GLU A 176 20.51 2.67 19.76
N VAL A 177 21.78 3.07 19.78
CA VAL A 177 22.65 2.98 20.98
C VAL A 177 22.58 1.57 21.60
N ASP A 178 22.83 0.53 20.79
CA ASP A 178 22.77 -0.90 21.13
C ASP A 178 21.40 -1.46 21.59
N GLU A 179 20.38 -0.61 21.70
CA GLU A 179 19.02 -1.03 22.01
C GLU A 179 18.24 -1.36 20.73
N HIS A 180 17.62 -2.54 20.70
CA HIS A 180 16.85 -3.02 19.55
C HIS A 180 15.36 -2.71 19.73
N PHE A 181 14.86 -1.78 18.94
CA PHE A 181 13.46 -1.38 18.93
C PHE A 181 12.68 -2.01 17.78
N SER A 182 11.39 -2.22 18.00
CA SER A 182 10.41 -2.48 16.95
C SER A 182 9.22 -1.55 17.16
N THR A 183 8.76 -0.92 16.09
CA THR A 183 7.63 0.01 16.12
C THR A 183 6.56 -0.41 15.13
N THR A 184 5.31 -0.14 15.49
CA THR A 184 4.19 -0.17 14.55
C THR A 184 3.45 1.14 14.74
N PRO A 185 3.87 2.22 14.05
CA PRO A 185 3.29 3.54 14.21
C PRO A 185 1.76 3.53 14.11
N ARG A 186 1.20 2.64 13.27
CA ARG A 186 -0.24 2.46 13.15
C ARG A 186 -0.93 2.20 14.49
N THR A 187 -0.37 1.40 15.36
CA THR A 187 -1.02 1.03 16.63
C THR A 187 -0.46 1.82 17.81
N GLY A 188 0.55 2.66 17.58
CA GLY A 188 1.36 3.25 18.63
C GLY A 188 2.17 2.20 19.41
N ARG A 189 2.29 0.97 18.88
CA ARG A 189 3.02 -0.10 19.56
C ARG A 189 4.51 0.12 19.42
N ILE A 190 5.21 0.14 20.54
CA ILE A 190 6.67 0.24 20.62
C ILE A 190 7.17 -0.87 21.54
N SER A 191 8.11 -1.65 21.03
CA SER A 191 8.72 -2.78 21.72
C SER A 191 10.22 -2.60 21.78
N LEU A 192 10.81 -2.88 22.95
CA LEU A 192 12.24 -3.03 23.15
C LEU A 192 12.55 -4.52 23.30
N ARG A 193 13.50 -5.04 22.53
CA ARG A 193 14.01 -6.40 22.70
C ARG A 193 14.91 -6.42 23.93
N ALA A 194 14.37 -6.94 25.02
CA ALA A 194 15.05 -7.14 26.29
C ALA A 194 14.38 -8.32 27.02
N ASP A 195 14.98 -8.74 28.13
CA ASP A 195 14.36 -9.70 29.05
C ASP A 195 13.02 -9.18 29.58
N ARG A 196 12.23 -10.11 30.12
CA ARG A 196 10.99 -9.75 30.83
C ARG A 196 11.33 -8.90 32.05
N ALA A 197 10.42 -7.98 32.35
CA ALA A 197 10.61 -6.94 33.35
C ALA A 197 9.44 -6.93 34.34
N GLY A 198 9.77 -6.52 35.57
CA GLY A 198 8.82 -6.30 36.65
C GLY A 198 7.89 -5.10 36.38
N TYR A 199 6.79 -4.99 37.11
CA TYR A 199 5.80 -3.93 36.87
C TYR A 199 6.38 -2.50 36.99
N LEU A 200 7.26 -2.22 37.97
CA LEU A 200 7.91 -0.91 38.09
C LEU A 200 8.90 -0.63 36.94
N GLU A 201 9.67 -1.63 36.53
CA GLU A 201 10.57 -1.49 35.37
C GLU A 201 9.80 -1.25 34.06
N LEU A 202 8.58 -1.80 33.93
CA LEU A 202 7.68 -1.50 32.82
C LEU A 202 7.16 -0.06 32.88
N VAL A 203 6.84 0.45 34.08
CA VAL A 203 6.48 1.86 34.31
C VAL A 203 7.64 2.77 33.90
N ASP A 204 8.86 2.49 34.39
CA ASP A 204 10.06 3.26 34.06
C ASP A 204 10.38 3.23 32.55
N TYR A 205 10.24 2.06 31.91
CA TYR A 205 10.35 1.93 30.47
C TYR A 205 9.33 2.82 29.74
N ALA A 206 8.06 2.78 30.14
CA ALA A 206 7.03 3.61 29.54
C ALA A 206 7.34 5.11 29.69
N CYS A 207 7.76 5.55 30.88
CA CYS A 207 8.18 6.93 31.14
C CYS A 207 9.33 7.36 30.22
N ARG A 208 10.37 6.53 30.09
CA ARG A 208 11.53 6.80 29.22
C ARG A 208 11.13 6.96 27.75
N ILE A 209 10.25 6.11 27.24
CA ILE A 209 9.75 6.22 25.85
C ILE A 209 8.88 7.47 25.68
N ILE A 210 7.98 7.75 26.62
CA ILE A 210 7.16 8.98 26.60
C ILE A 210 8.05 10.22 26.58
N ASP A 211 9.13 10.24 27.36
CA ASP A 211 10.06 11.35 27.39
C ASP A 211 10.75 11.56 26.02
N ARG A 212 11.08 10.49 25.29
CA ARG A 212 11.62 10.56 23.91
C ARG A 212 10.58 11.01 22.88
N LEU A 213 9.32 10.61 23.05
CA LEU A 213 8.21 10.98 22.16
C LEU A 213 7.75 12.43 22.35
N HIS A 214 7.92 12.98 23.55
CA HIS A 214 7.48 14.33 23.89
C HIS A 214 8.22 15.38 23.05
N PRO A 215 7.52 16.34 22.40
CA PRO A 215 8.15 17.36 21.57
C PRO A 215 9.16 18.22 22.36
N ARG A 216 10.35 18.46 21.78
CA ARG A 216 11.39 19.32 22.38
C ARG A 216 12.09 20.16 21.31
N PRO A 217 12.57 21.38 21.62
CA PRO A 217 13.43 22.16 20.72
C PRO A 217 14.69 21.37 20.35
N GLY A 218 15.11 21.44 19.09
CA GLY A 218 16.30 20.70 18.61
C GLY A 218 16.07 19.19 18.39
N ARG A 219 14.81 18.75 18.25
CA ARG A 219 14.46 17.35 17.96
C ARG A 219 15.25 16.84 16.75
N PRO A 220 15.82 15.62 16.80
CA PRO A 220 16.47 15.02 15.64
C PRO A 220 15.53 15.04 14.44
N SER A 221 16.08 15.31 13.25
CA SER A 221 15.41 14.90 12.03
C SER A 221 15.24 13.39 12.04
N SER A 222 14.15 12.88 11.45
CA SER A 222 14.00 11.44 11.21
C SER A 222 15.25 10.89 10.53
N SER A 223 15.53 9.59 10.72
CA SER A 223 16.66 8.96 10.04
C SER A 223 16.65 9.23 8.52
N PRO A 224 17.82 9.43 7.87
CA PRO A 224 17.90 9.58 6.42
C PRO A 224 17.26 8.42 5.66
N PHE A 225 17.33 7.22 6.23
CA PHE A 225 16.70 6.04 5.66
C PHE A 225 15.17 6.13 5.63
N LEU A 226 14.51 6.52 6.73
CA LEU A 226 13.06 6.72 6.73
C LEU A 226 12.64 7.90 5.82
N ALA A 227 13.52 8.89 5.65
CA ALA A 227 13.25 10.05 4.78
C ALA A 227 13.16 9.69 3.28
N ALA A 228 13.64 8.53 2.87
CA ALA A 228 13.52 8.04 1.50
C ALA A 228 12.16 7.39 1.19
N PHE A 229 11.32 7.16 2.21
CA PHE A 229 9.97 6.62 2.09
C PHE A 229 8.92 7.73 2.19
N ALA A 230 7.65 7.41 1.92
CA ALA A 230 6.56 8.34 2.11
C ALA A 230 6.46 8.74 3.58
N ARG A 231 6.52 10.05 3.85
CA ARG A 231 6.52 10.56 5.23
C ARG A 231 5.11 10.69 5.78
N PRO A 232 4.88 10.36 7.06
CA PRO A 232 3.60 10.65 7.70
C PRO A 232 3.39 12.17 7.85
N LEU A 233 2.15 12.61 7.70
CA LEU A 233 1.71 14.00 7.88
C LEU A 233 0.41 14.01 8.71
N GLU A 234 0.21 15.10 9.47
CA GLU A 234 -1.07 15.32 10.15
C GLU A 234 -2.18 15.62 9.15
N LEU A 235 -3.36 15.03 9.37
CA LEU A 235 -4.48 15.19 8.44
C LEU A 235 -5.01 16.63 8.40
N SER A 236 -4.79 17.42 9.46
CA SER A 236 -5.09 18.86 9.50
C SER A 236 -4.30 19.69 8.49
N ASP A 237 -3.15 19.19 8.03
CA ASP A 237 -2.27 19.89 7.10
C ASP A 237 -2.61 19.56 5.63
N LEU A 238 -3.58 18.67 5.41
CA LEU A 238 -4.03 18.27 4.09
C LEU A 238 -4.78 19.41 3.39
N LYS A 239 -4.25 19.85 2.26
CA LYS A 239 -4.90 20.81 1.35
C LYS A 239 -5.53 20.18 0.11
N ALA A 240 -5.33 18.87 -0.08
CA ALA A 240 -5.76 18.12 -1.26
C ALA A 240 -7.19 17.58 -1.08
N SER A 241 -7.93 17.45 -2.18
CA SER A 241 -9.28 16.86 -2.17
C SER A 241 -9.23 15.36 -2.47
N PRO A 242 -9.97 14.52 -1.75
CA PRO A 242 -10.01 13.08 -2.03
C PRO A 242 -10.72 12.82 -3.36
N THR A 243 -10.21 11.88 -4.14
CA THR A 243 -10.71 11.57 -5.49
C THR A 243 -11.05 10.10 -5.67
N GLN A 244 -10.37 9.21 -4.94
CA GLN A 244 -10.58 7.76 -5.05
C GLN A 244 -10.57 7.10 -3.68
N PHE A 245 -11.36 6.03 -3.54
CA PHE A 245 -11.49 5.22 -2.35
C PHE A 245 -11.47 3.74 -2.73
N ALA A 246 -10.78 2.90 -1.96
CA ALA A 246 -10.94 1.44 -2.05
C ALA A 246 -10.76 0.78 -0.68
N VAL A 247 -11.40 -0.37 -0.48
CA VAL A 247 -11.22 -1.19 0.72
C VAL A 247 -10.01 -2.11 0.56
N ASP A 248 -9.17 -2.21 1.58
CA ASP A 248 -8.05 -3.16 1.60
C ASP A 248 -8.57 -4.55 2.01
N THR A 249 -9.02 -5.31 1.02
CA THR A 249 -9.63 -6.64 1.20
C THR A 249 -8.63 -7.73 1.56
N ALA A 250 -7.32 -7.52 1.38
CA ALA A 250 -6.30 -8.51 1.75
C ALA A 250 -6.24 -8.72 3.27
N ILE A 251 -6.31 -7.64 4.04
CA ILE A 251 -6.31 -7.69 5.51
C ILE A 251 -7.56 -8.41 6.02
N LEU A 252 -8.72 -8.14 5.41
CA LEU A 252 -9.97 -8.83 5.74
C LEU A 252 -9.89 -10.33 5.42
N GLY A 253 -9.40 -10.69 4.23
CA GLY A 253 -9.23 -12.09 3.82
C GLY A 253 -8.33 -12.87 4.77
N GLN A 254 -7.18 -12.29 5.15
CA GLN A 254 -6.26 -12.90 6.12
C GLN A 254 -6.92 -13.10 7.48
N ALA A 255 -7.60 -12.09 8.02
CA ALA A 255 -8.25 -12.16 9.32
C ALA A 255 -9.39 -13.20 9.38
N ILE A 256 -10.11 -13.40 8.27
CA ILE A 256 -11.23 -14.35 8.16
C ILE A 256 -10.75 -15.78 7.91
N PHE A 257 -9.85 -15.98 6.94
CA PHE A 257 -9.52 -17.33 6.45
C PHE A 257 -8.24 -17.91 7.04
N ASP A 258 -7.21 -17.07 7.24
CA ASP A 258 -5.88 -17.52 7.62
C ASP A 258 -5.73 -17.50 9.15
N ASP A 259 -5.91 -16.30 9.73
CA ASP A 259 -5.78 -16.09 11.17
C ASP A 259 -7.04 -16.54 11.93
N LYS A 260 -8.18 -16.59 11.23
CA LYS A 260 -9.51 -16.94 11.76
C LYS A 260 -9.84 -16.22 13.07
N ILE A 261 -9.47 -14.96 13.17
CA ILE A 261 -9.76 -14.12 14.36
C ILE A 261 -11.16 -13.52 14.29
N ILE A 262 -11.71 -13.36 13.08
CA ILE A 262 -13.06 -12.87 12.85
C ILE A 262 -13.82 -13.78 11.89
N ARG A 263 -15.15 -13.77 11.96
CA ARG A 263 -16.03 -14.42 10.98
C ARG A 263 -17.09 -13.44 10.47
N LEU A 264 -17.53 -13.65 9.23
CA LEU A 264 -18.69 -12.92 8.70
C LEU A 264 -19.96 -13.71 8.98
N VAL A 265 -20.99 -13.04 9.46
CA VAL A 265 -22.28 -13.65 9.78
C VAL A 265 -23.42 -12.88 9.14
N LYS A 266 -24.51 -13.58 8.83
CA LYS A 266 -25.80 -13.00 8.46
C LYS A 266 -26.86 -13.39 9.46
N ARG A 267 -27.85 -12.51 9.62
CA ARG A 267 -29.02 -12.79 10.46
C ARG A 267 -29.85 -13.90 9.81
N ASP A 268 -30.25 -14.87 10.63
CA ASP A 268 -31.14 -15.96 10.26
C ASP A 268 -32.29 -16.01 11.27
N GLY A 269 -33.36 -15.27 10.99
CA GLY A 269 -34.44 -15.04 11.95
C GLY A 269 -34.00 -14.32 13.23
N ARG A 270 -34.01 -15.05 14.36
CA ARG A 270 -33.54 -14.56 15.68
C ARG A 270 -32.08 -14.91 15.97
N SER A 271 -31.47 -15.81 15.20
CA SER A 271 -30.08 -16.23 15.35
C SER A 271 -29.21 -15.67 14.21
N TYR A 272 -27.96 -16.11 14.16
CA TYR A 272 -26.99 -15.75 13.14
C TYR A 272 -26.37 -17.02 12.58
N ARG A 273 -26.10 -17.01 11.27
CA ARG A 273 -25.30 -18.05 10.61
C ARG A 273 -23.97 -17.47 10.14
N GLU A 274 -22.92 -18.26 10.26
CA GLU A 274 -21.65 -17.98 9.64
C GLU A 274 -21.74 -18.10 8.11
N LEU A 275 -21.06 -17.20 7.40
CA LEU A 275 -20.97 -17.22 5.95
C LEU A 275 -19.82 -18.13 5.51
N PRO A 276 -20.09 -19.16 4.68
CA PRO A 276 -19.02 -19.99 4.11
C PRO A 276 -18.20 -19.20 3.08
N LYS A 277 -16.99 -19.70 2.79
CA LYS A 277 -16.05 -19.08 1.84
C LYS A 277 -16.70 -18.70 0.49
N ALA A 278 -17.55 -19.56 -0.06
CA ALA A 278 -18.25 -19.31 -1.33
C ALA A 278 -19.16 -18.07 -1.30
N GLU A 279 -19.66 -17.67 -0.12
CA GLU A 279 -20.44 -16.43 0.06
C GLU A 279 -19.58 -15.23 0.45
N VAL A 280 -18.45 -15.46 1.13
CA VAL A 280 -17.50 -14.40 1.51
C VAL A 280 -16.68 -13.91 0.32
N ASP A 281 -16.26 -14.80 -0.59
CA ASP A 281 -15.43 -14.43 -1.74
C ASP A 281 -16.10 -13.38 -2.67
N PRO A 282 -17.41 -13.48 -3.00
CA PRO A 282 -18.14 -12.41 -3.71
C PRO A 282 -18.19 -11.08 -2.97
N ILE A 283 -18.33 -11.08 -1.64
CA ILE A 283 -18.33 -9.86 -0.82
C ILE A 283 -16.97 -9.17 -0.92
N LEU A 284 -15.88 -9.93 -0.80
CA LEU A 284 -14.51 -9.41 -0.96
C LEU A 284 -14.26 -8.89 -2.38
N ALA A 285 -14.80 -9.56 -3.40
CA ALA A 285 -14.70 -9.12 -4.78
C ALA A 285 -15.40 -7.77 -4.99
N GLU A 286 -16.62 -7.59 -4.46
CA GLU A 286 -17.37 -6.32 -4.55
C GLU A 286 -16.65 -5.17 -3.82
N LEU A 287 -16.10 -5.45 -2.63
CA LEU A 287 -15.29 -4.50 -1.85
C LEU A 287 -13.99 -4.07 -2.53
N THR A 288 -13.46 -4.89 -3.44
CA THR A 288 -12.21 -4.61 -4.15
C THR A 288 -12.37 -3.53 -5.22
N ASN A 289 -13.61 -3.20 -5.60
CA ASN A 289 -13.86 -2.16 -6.61
C ASN A 289 -13.42 -0.78 -6.12
N ILE A 290 -12.74 -0.04 -7.01
CA ILE A 290 -12.37 1.36 -6.76
C ILE A 290 -13.63 2.22 -6.89
N LEU A 291 -13.83 3.11 -5.93
CA LEU A 291 -14.91 4.08 -5.90
C LEU A 291 -14.36 5.48 -6.15
N CYS A 292 -15.10 6.29 -6.91
CA CYS A 292 -14.83 7.70 -7.09
C CYS A 292 -15.32 8.49 -5.89
N VAL A 293 -14.59 9.54 -5.51
CA VAL A 293 -14.98 10.47 -4.44
C VAL A 293 -15.28 11.83 -5.05
N ALA A 294 -16.45 12.39 -4.76
CA ALA A 294 -16.85 13.71 -5.22
C ALA A 294 -17.58 14.49 -4.13
N LYS A 295 -17.43 15.83 -4.14
CA LYS A 295 -18.23 16.72 -3.31
C LYS A 295 -19.61 16.93 -3.94
N ASN A 296 -20.68 16.79 -3.16
CA ASN A 296 -22.01 17.20 -3.57
C ASN A 296 -22.24 18.71 -3.33
N ALA A 297 -23.42 19.22 -3.73
CA ALA A 297 -23.79 20.62 -3.55
C ALA A 297 -23.77 21.09 -2.08
N THR A 298 -23.95 20.19 -1.12
CA THR A 298 -23.89 20.47 0.32
C THR A 298 -22.48 20.33 0.92
N GLY A 299 -21.46 20.03 0.11
CA GLY A 299 -20.07 19.85 0.52
C GLY A 299 -19.74 18.47 1.11
N LYS A 300 -20.67 17.51 1.11
CA LYS A 300 -20.42 16.13 1.56
C LYS A 300 -19.61 15.37 0.52
N LEU A 301 -18.71 14.50 0.99
CA LEU A 301 -17.88 13.65 0.14
C LEU A 301 -18.57 12.30 -0.07
N LEU A 302 -19.13 12.11 -1.26
CA LEU A 302 -19.86 10.92 -1.65
C LEU A 302 -18.96 9.94 -2.38
N LEU A 303 -19.23 8.64 -2.20
CA LEU A 303 -18.58 7.56 -2.91
C LEU A 303 -19.50 7.04 -4.01
N SER A 304 -19.00 6.92 -5.24
CA SER A 304 -19.74 6.37 -6.36
C SER A 304 -18.96 5.28 -7.10
N GLN A 305 -19.67 4.32 -7.69
CA GLN A 305 -19.06 3.31 -8.55
C GLN A 305 -18.49 3.98 -9.81
N SER A 306 -17.22 3.72 -10.13
CA SER A 306 -16.55 4.37 -11.26
C SER A 306 -17.19 4.09 -12.62
N THR A 307 -17.85 2.94 -12.78
CA THR A 307 -18.46 2.52 -14.06
C THR A 307 -19.90 3.00 -14.24
N THR A 308 -20.71 2.92 -13.18
CA THR A 308 -22.15 3.22 -13.23
C THR A 308 -22.50 4.62 -12.72
N GLY A 309 -21.60 5.25 -11.97
CA GLY A 309 -21.84 6.52 -11.28
C GLY A 309 -22.79 6.42 -10.08
N VAL A 310 -23.28 5.22 -9.74
CA VAL A 310 -24.21 5.00 -8.63
C VAL A 310 -23.54 5.35 -7.31
N GLU A 311 -24.19 6.20 -6.52
CA GLU A 311 -23.76 6.54 -5.16
C GLU A 311 -23.93 5.34 -4.24
N VAL A 312 -22.83 4.95 -3.59
CA VAL A 312 -22.77 3.79 -2.70
C VAL A 312 -22.23 4.15 -1.32
N GLY A 313 -21.85 5.40 -1.05
CA GLY A 313 -21.29 5.73 0.26
C GLY A 313 -20.98 7.20 0.50
N GLU A 314 -20.38 7.45 1.67
CA GLU A 314 -19.99 8.78 2.13
C GLU A 314 -18.76 8.66 3.06
N ILE A 315 -17.78 9.55 2.89
CA ILE A 315 -16.65 9.72 3.80
C ILE A 315 -16.64 11.12 4.41
N ALA A 316 -15.94 11.30 5.53
CA ALA A 316 -15.71 12.60 6.14
C ALA A 316 -14.26 12.72 6.61
N ILE A 317 -13.59 13.79 6.20
CA ILE A 317 -12.25 14.14 6.67
C ILE A 317 -12.38 14.89 8.00
N ASN A 318 -11.91 14.29 9.10
CA ASN A 318 -11.86 14.93 10.42
C ASN A 318 -10.43 15.40 10.71
N LYS A 319 -10.20 16.03 11.88
CA LYS A 319 -8.86 16.51 12.26
C LYS A 319 -7.79 15.41 12.34
N THR A 320 -8.16 14.22 12.77
CA THR A 320 -7.20 13.14 13.10
C THR A 320 -7.38 11.86 12.27
N ARG A 321 -8.51 11.71 11.56
CA ARG A 321 -8.78 10.55 10.70
C ARG A 321 -9.84 10.85 9.65
N ILE A 322 -9.80 10.11 8.55
CA ILE A 322 -10.92 10.00 7.62
C ILE A 322 -11.88 8.95 8.17
N ALA A 323 -13.17 9.27 8.24
CA ALA A 323 -14.21 8.34 8.68
C ALA A 323 -15.07 7.92 7.49
N LEU A 324 -15.26 6.63 7.31
CA LEU A 324 -16.27 6.07 6.42
C LEU A 324 -17.63 6.23 7.10
N LYS A 325 -18.49 7.11 6.61
CA LYS A 325 -19.82 7.38 7.20
C LYS A 325 -20.84 6.36 6.73
N ARG A 326 -20.87 6.10 5.42
CA ARG A 326 -21.79 5.15 4.78
C ARG A 326 -21.05 4.34 3.72
N LEU A 327 -21.40 3.07 3.63
CA LEU A 327 -21.04 2.19 2.51
C LEU A 327 -22.20 1.20 2.36
N THR A 328 -22.92 1.32 1.26
CA THR A 328 -24.12 0.54 0.93
C THR A 328 -23.85 -0.15 -0.39
N LEU A 329 -23.48 -1.42 -0.30
CA LEU A 329 -23.26 -2.30 -1.44
C LEU A 329 -24.21 -3.50 -1.29
N PRO A 330 -24.81 -4.00 -2.39
CA PRO A 330 -25.79 -5.09 -2.34
C PRO A 330 -25.34 -6.31 -1.53
N LEU A 331 -24.10 -6.79 -1.67
CA LEU A 331 -23.66 -8.01 -0.98
C LEU A 331 -23.32 -7.76 0.50
N LEU A 332 -23.15 -6.50 0.91
CA LEU A 332 -22.87 -6.11 2.29
C LEU A 332 -24.13 -6.01 3.16
N ALA A 333 -25.32 -6.06 2.53
CA ALA A 333 -26.59 -5.99 3.26
C ALA A 333 -26.68 -7.10 4.31
N ASP A 334 -26.97 -6.70 5.55
CA ASP A 334 -27.08 -7.56 6.73
C ASP A 334 -25.84 -8.44 7.02
N VAL A 335 -24.66 -8.03 6.55
CA VAL A 335 -23.39 -8.69 6.89
C VAL A 335 -22.77 -8.04 8.12
N TYR A 336 -22.52 -8.87 9.12
CA TYR A 336 -21.89 -8.47 10.38
C TYR A 336 -20.57 -9.22 10.59
N VAL A 337 -19.71 -8.65 11.42
CA VAL A 337 -18.42 -9.23 11.83
C VAL A 337 -18.53 -9.62 13.29
N GLU A 338 -18.19 -10.86 13.60
CA GLU A 338 -18.05 -11.37 14.97
C GLU A 338 -16.61 -11.77 15.25
N ASP A 339 -16.17 -11.58 16.49
CA ASP A 339 -14.95 -12.17 16.99
C ASP A 339 -15.15 -13.67 17.26
N THR A 340 -14.25 -14.48 16.72
CA THR A 340 -14.29 -15.94 16.83
C THR A 340 -14.01 -16.45 18.24
N GLN A 341 -13.51 -15.59 19.13
CA GLN A 341 -13.34 -15.95 20.54
C GLN A 341 -14.67 -16.18 21.28
N PHE A 342 -15.78 -15.65 20.75
CA PHE A 342 -17.12 -15.89 21.26
C PHE A 342 -17.82 -16.97 20.43
N ALA A 343 -18.74 -17.71 21.07
CA ALA A 343 -19.63 -18.62 20.37
C ALA A 343 -20.45 -17.88 19.30
N LEU A 344 -20.89 -18.60 18.25
CA LEU A 344 -21.66 -18.03 17.15
C LEU A 344 -22.90 -17.29 17.67
N GLY A 345 -23.02 -16.01 17.33
CA GLY A 345 -24.14 -15.17 17.75
C GLY A 345 -24.03 -14.56 19.16
N ALA A 346 -23.00 -14.91 19.94
CA ALA A 346 -22.80 -14.47 21.33
C ALA A 346 -21.88 -13.25 21.50
N ASP A 347 -21.35 -12.72 20.40
CA ASP A 347 -20.56 -11.47 20.41
C ASP A 347 -21.49 -10.25 20.55
N ASP A 348 -21.56 -9.70 21.77
CA ASP A 348 -22.33 -8.49 22.09
C ASP A 348 -21.81 -7.23 21.36
N ASP A 349 -20.53 -7.23 20.97
CA ASP A 349 -19.87 -6.13 20.25
C ASP A 349 -19.90 -6.32 18.72
N ARG A 350 -20.63 -7.33 18.22
CA ARG A 350 -20.83 -7.58 16.78
C ARG A 350 -21.24 -6.30 16.07
N ALA A 351 -20.54 -6.00 14.98
CA ALA A 351 -20.75 -4.78 14.20
C ALA A 351 -21.01 -5.08 12.72
N PRO A 352 -21.78 -4.24 12.00
CA PRO A 352 -21.87 -4.31 10.54
C PRO A 352 -20.48 -4.24 9.89
N LEU A 353 -20.27 -4.95 8.77
CA LEU A 353 -18.97 -5.00 8.09
C LEU A 353 -18.41 -3.62 7.75
N LYS A 354 -19.25 -2.66 7.35
CA LYS A 354 -18.87 -1.26 7.14
C LYS A 354 -18.26 -0.62 8.38
N GLN A 355 -18.84 -0.88 9.56
CA GLN A 355 -18.37 -0.31 10.82
C GLN A 355 -17.04 -0.94 11.23
N PHE A 356 -16.86 -2.23 10.96
CA PHE A 356 -15.58 -2.89 11.14
C PHE A 356 -14.50 -2.27 10.23
N ILE A 357 -14.78 -2.09 8.94
CA ILE A 357 -13.86 -1.43 7.97
C ILE A 357 -13.46 -0.02 8.45
N ASP A 358 -14.44 0.78 8.90
CA ASP A 358 -14.21 2.13 9.44
C ASP A 358 -13.40 2.13 10.74
N LYS A 359 -13.66 1.17 11.64
CA LYS A 359 -12.97 1.04 12.93
C LYS A 359 -11.52 0.58 12.76
N GLN A 360 -11.27 -0.31 11.80
CA GLN A 360 -9.95 -0.84 11.52
C GLN A 360 -9.15 0.02 10.52
N ASP A 361 -9.72 1.08 9.94
CA ASP A 361 -9.08 1.89 8.90
C ASP A 361 -8.55 1.02 7.72
N THR A 362 -9.29 -0.04 7.35
CA THR A 362 -8.90 -0.97 6.27
C THR A 362 -9.34 -0.45 4.90
N PHE A 363 -8.98 0.79 4.60
CA PHE A 363 -9.27 1.43 3.33
C PHE A 363 -8.15 2.41 2.96
N ILE A 364 -8.08 2.72 1.67
CA ILE A 364 -7.13 3.65 1.08
C ILE A 364 -7.93 4.78 0.44
N VAL A 365 -7.51 6.02 0.67
CA VAL A 365 -8.02 7.21 -0.02
C VAL A 365 -6.87 7.88 -0.76
N LEU A 366 -7.03 8.07 -2.07
CA LEU A 366 -6.14 8.87 -2.88
C LEU A 366 -6.73 10.26 -3.12
N PHE A 367 -5.86 11.22 -3.37
CA PHE A 367 -6.21 12.63 -3.51
C PHE A 367 -5.93 13.14 -4.93
N ASP A 368 -6.51 14.30 -5.25
CA ASP A 368 -6.26 15.06 -6.48
C ASP A 368 -4.79 15.42 -6.67
N GLN A 369 -4.06 15.57 -5.57
CA GLN A 369 -2.61 15.64 -5.50
C GLN A 369 -2.05 14.24 -5.18
N PRO A 370 -1.48 13.52 -6.15
CA PRO A 370 -1.14 12.11 -5.99
C PRO A 370 0.12 11.85 -5.13
N ARG A 371 0.77 12.92 -4.66
CA ARG A 371 1.77 12.86 -3.58
C ARG A 371 1.17 12.42 -2.25
N PHE A 372 -0.13 12.59 -2.07
CA PHE A 372 -0.81 12.22 -0.84
C PHE A 372 -1.54 10.89 -1.01
N ALA A 373 -1.46 10.05 0.02
CA ALA A 373 -2.36 8.93 0.20
C ALA A 373 -2.70 8.77 1.67
N TYR A 374 -3.96 8.49 1.96
CA TYR A 374 -4.39 8.09 3.30
C TYR A 374 -4.53 6.57 3.28
N LEU A 375 -3.78 5.92 4.15
CA LEU A 375 -3.78 4.47 4.29
C LEU A 375 -3.48 4.14 5.75
N ASP A 376 -4.08 3.06 6.25
CA ASP A 376 -3.77 2.55 7.59
C ASP A 376 -4.02 3.58 8.72
N GLY A 377 -5.03 4.41 8.53
CA GLY A 377 -5.43 5.45 9.47
C GLY A 377 -4.54 6.70 9.50
N SER A 378 -3.58 6.83 8.57
CA SER A 378 -2.62 7.95 8.55
C SER A 378 -2.50 8.54 7.15
N LEU A 379 -2.22 9.85 7.08
CA LEU A 379 -1.89 10.52 5.83
C LEU A 379 -0.39 10.41 5.59
N TYR A 380 -0.01 10.01 4.38
CA TYR A 380 1.37 9.97 3.91
C TYR A 380 1.57 10.93 2.74
N GLN A 381 2.75 11.54 2.70
CA GLN A 381 3.18 12.40 1.61
C GLN A 381 4.48 11.86 1.01
N ASP A 382 4.49 11.70 -0.31
CA ASP A 382 5.71 11.49 -1.09
C ASP A 382 6.30 12.85 -1.49
N ASP A 383 7.50 13.15 -0.98
CA ASP A 383 8.25 14.38 -1.25
C ASP A 383 9.23 14.26 -2.44
N SER A 384 9.21 13.15 -3.19
CA SER A 384 10.10 12.91 -4.32
C SER A 384 9.99 13.95 -5.42
N LEU A 385 8.85 14.64 -5.57
CA LEU A 385 8.70 15.70 -6.59
C LEU A 385 9.68 16.88 -6.36
N VAL A 386 10.05 17.16 -5.11
CA VAL A 386 10.95 18.29 -4.77
C VAL A 386 12.42 17.89 -4.86
N ASN A 387 12.76 16.63 -4.60
CA ASN A 387 14.15 16.17 -4.49
C ASN A 387 14.57 15.10 -5.53
N GLY A 388 13.64 14.67 -6.40
CA GLY A 388 13.78 13.48 -7.26
C GLY A 388 13.73 13.77 -8.76
N GLY A 389 13.69 15.03 -9.19
CA GLY A 389 13.63 15.42 -10.60
C GLY A 389 14.74 14.81 -11.44
N THR A 390 15.98 14.82 -10.94
CA THR A 390 17.14 14.21 -11.63
C THR A 390 16.97 12.70 -11.83
N GLN A 391 16.48 11.98 -10.81
CA GLN A 391 16.24 10.54 -10.92
C GLN A 391 15.09 10.24 -11.89
N PHE A 392 14.02 11.05 -11.86
CA PHE A 392 12.89 10.91 -12.79
C PHE A 392 13.32 11.11 -14.25
N LEU A 393 14.13 12.13 -14.53
CA LEU A 393 14.69 12.40 -15.86
C LEU A 393 15.58 11.26 -16.37
N GLY A 394 16.18 10.48 -15.48
CA GLY A 394 16.94 9.27 -15.84
C GLY A 394 16.10 8.16 -16.48
N TYR A 395 14.78 8.19 -16.36
CA TYR A 395 13.86 7.25 -17.01
C TYR A 395 13.32 7.76 -18.37
N LEU A 396 13.64 9.01 -18.74
CA LEU A 396 13.22 9.65 -19.99
C LEU A 396 14.37 9.64 -21.00
N PHE A 397 14.14 9.03 -22.16
CA PHE A 397 15.08 8.96 -23.26
C PHE A 397 14.52 9.78 -24.42
N GLY A 398 15.19 10.88 -24.76
CA GLY A 398 14.81 11.72 -25.89
C GLY A 398 15.16 11.03 -27.22
N ASN A 399 14.30 11.20 -28.22
CA ASN A 399 14.52 10.80 -29.59
C ASN A 399 13.92 11.85 -30.52
N ALA A 400 14.76 12.51 -31.31
CA ALA A 400 14.37 13.62 -32.17
C ALA A 400 13.34 13.24 -33.26
N GLU A 401 13.35 11.99 -33.74
CA GLU A 401 12.43 11.52 -34.79
C GLU A 401 10.98 11.48 -34.32
N LEU A 402 10.73 11.40 -33.01
CA LEU A 402 9.37 11.44 -32.46
C LEU A 402 8.70 12.81 -32.63
N ALA A 403 9.46 13.87 -32.94
CA ALA A 403 8.92 15.20 -33.23
C ALA A 403 8.31 15.30 -34.64
N THR A 404 8.71 14.43 -35.58
CA THR A 404 8.19 14.41 -36.95
C THR A 404 7.06 13.41 -37.17
N VAL A 405 6.70 12.66 -36.12
CA VAL A 405 5.63 11.65 -36.18
C VAL A 405 4.25 12.33 -36.26
N THR A 406 3.44 11.93 -37.24
CA THR A 406 2.12 12.49 -37.53
C THR A 406 0.95 11.56 -37.14
N ASP A 407 1.22 10.27 -36.94
CA ASP A 407 0.22 9.26 -36.58
C ASP A 407 0.81 8.13 -35.71
N GLU A 408 -0.04 7.29 -35.11
CA GLU A 408 0.39 6.13 -34.34
C GLU A 408 0.92 4.99 -35.23
N LYS A 409 0.16 4.60 -36.26
CA LYS A 409 0.39 3.40 -37.08
C LYS A 409 0.49 3.68 -38.58
N GLY A 410 0.16 4.88 -39.00
CA GLY A 410 0.07 5.29 -40.39
C GLY A 410 -1.17 4.75 -41.09
N THR A 411 -1.11 4.70 -42.42
CA THR A 411 -2.18 4.19 -43.27
C THR A 411 -1.97 2.71 -43.59
N PHE A 412 -3.05 2.00 -43.96
CA PHE A 412 -2.98 0.59 -44.33
C PHE A 412 -3.43 0.36 -45.75
N THR A 413 -2.52 -0.16 -46.58
CA THR A 413 -2.84 -0.69 -47.90
C THR A 413 -2.33 -2.14 -48.03
N ALA A 414 -2.88 -2.91 -48.97
CA ALA A 414 -2.42 -4.28 -49.22
C ALA A 414 -0.93 -4.32 -49.66
N ALA A 415 -0.43 -3.23 -50.24
CA ALA A 415 0.94 -3.10 -50.71
C ALA A 415 1.95 -2.74 -49.62
N HIS A 416 1.50 -2.27 -48.44
CA HIS A 416 2.40 -1.93 -47.34
C HIS A 416 3.16 -3.15 -46.86
N ARG A 417 4.49 -3.02 -46.78
CA ARG A 417 5.44 -4.05 -46.33
C ARG A 417 6.11 -3.71 -45.00
N THR A 418 6.06 -2.44 -44.62
CA THR A 418 6.49 -1.90 -43.31
C THR A 418 5.47 -0.83 -42.86
N PHE A 419 5.50 -0.46 -41.59
CA PHE A 419 4.76 0.69 -41.07
C PHE A 419 5.34 2.00 -41.62
N ASP A 420 4.49 3.03 -41.72
CA ASP A 420 4.87 4.32 -42.28
C ASP A 420 5.98 4.98 -41.42
N PRO A 421 7.00 5.59 -42.04
CA PRO A 421 8.17 6.10 -41.31
C PRO A 421 7.83 7.29 -40.40
N ASP A 422 6.78 8.03 -40.71
CA ASP A 422 6.25 9.14 -39.92
C ASP A 422 5.19 8.69 -38.88
N SER A 423 5.11 7.38 -38.61
CA SER A 423 4.30 6.83 -37.53
C SER A 423 5.13 6.44 -36.31
N THR A 424 4.55 6.42 -35.11
CA THR A 424 5.25 5.92 -33.90
C THR A 424 5.73 4.47 -34.09
N PHE A 425 4.93 3.63 -34.77
CA PHE A 425 5.31 2.27 -35.12
C PHE A 425 6.52 2.22 -36.07
N GLY A 426 6.58 3.13 -37.04
CA GLY A 426 7.75 3.32 -37.91
C GLY A 426 9.00 3.71 -37.13
N ALA A 427 8.88 4.68 -36.21
CA ALA A 427 9.98 5.14 -35.36
C ALA A 427 10.54 4.01 -34.45
N VAL A 428 9.67 3.13 -33.93
CA VAL A 428 10.09 1.93 -33.19
C VAL A 428 11.03 1.08 -34.02
N LEU A 429 10.66 0.80 -35.27
CA LEU A 429 11.41 -0.09 -36.16
C LEU A 429 12.69 0.53 -36.73
N SER A 430 12.74 1.86 -36.86
CA SER A 430 13.88 2.58 -37.45
C SER A 430 14.93 2.99 -36.40
N THR A 431 14.60 3.89 -35.48
CA THR A 431 15.59 4.61 -34.66
C THR A 431 15.54 4.27 -33.18
N ILE A 432 14.43 3.70 -32.70
CA ILE A 432 14.23 3.47 -31.25
C ILE A 432 14.71 2.09 -30.80
N ALA A 433 14.54 1.06 -31.64
CA ALA A 433 14.98 -0.31 -31.34
C ALA A 433 16.14 -0.78 -32.25
N PRO A 434 17.18 0.02 -32.56
CA PRO A 434 18.21 -0.38 -33.52
C PRO A 434 19.06 -1.57 -33.03
N GLU A 435 19.18 -1.72 -31.72
CA GLU A 435 19.96 -2.79 -31.07
C GLU A 435 19.24 -4.13 -30.92
N ASP A 436 17.94 -4.19 -31.24
CA ASP A 436 17.19 -5.44 -31.10
C ASP A 436 17.32 -6.26 -32.38
N ASP A 437 17.98 -7.42 -32.33
CA ASP A 437 18.23 -8.31 -33.46
C ASP A 437 16.92 -8.83 -34.10
N VAL A 438 15.92 -9.08 -33.27
CA VAL A 438 14.59 -9.57 -33.68
C VAL A 438 13.52 -8.65 -33.09
N ILE A 439 12.55 -8.25 -33.93
CA ILE A 439 11.40 -7.45 -33.49
C ILE A 439 10.13 -8.09 -34.02
N VAL A 440 9.16 -8.30 -33.13
CA VAL A 440 7.83 -8.80 -33.48
C VAL A 440 6.75 -7.78 -33.10
N CYS A 441 5.77 -7.59 -33.98
CA CYS A 441 4.54 -6.84 -33.75
C CYS A 441 3.49 -7.76 -33.11
N ASP A 442 3.27 -7.58 -31.82
CA ASP A 442 2.26 -8.33 -31.03
C ASP A 442 0.92 -7.59 -30.92
N ASP A 443 0.83 -6.38 -31.49
CA ASP A 443 -0.35 -5.50 -31.50
C ASP A 443 -1.65 -6.18 -32.00
N LEU A 444 -2.77 -5.86 -31.32
CA LEU A 444 -4.18 -6.29 -31.39
C LEU A 444 -4.57 -7.47 -30.45
N GLY A 445 -5.85 -7.65 -30.08
CA GLY A 445 -6.31 -8.88 -29.38
C GLY A 445 -5.62 -9.19 -28.04
N ASP A 446 -4.98 -10.37 -27.92
CA ASP A 446 -4.34 -10.88 -26.69
C ASP A 446 -2.92 -10.34 -26.42
N GLU A 447 -2.61 -9.16 -26.93
CA GLU A 447 -1.27 -8.56 -26.96
C GLU A 447 -0.61 -8.42 -25.57
N TRP A 448 0.71 -8.60 -25.56
CA TRP A 448 1.59 -8.26 -24.45
C TRP A 448 2.11 -6.84 -24.57
N ALA A 449 2.38 -6.39 -25.78
CA ALA A 449 2.85 -5.05 -26.12
C ALA A 449 2.56 -4.79 -27.61
N ASP A 450 2.77 -3.56 -28.09
CA ASP A 450 2.67 -3.28 -29.52
C ASP A 450 3.79 -3.99 -30.29
N PHE A 451 5.02 -3.89 -29.75
CA PHE A 451 6.17 -4.65 -30.21
C PHE A 451 6.91 -5.35 -29.07
N VAL A 452 7.51 -6.49 -29.37
CA VAL A 452 8.48 -7.17 -28.52
C VAL A 452 9.81 -7.24 -29.28
N GLY A 453 10.84 -6.61 -28.72
CA GLY A 453 12.20 -6.63 -29.24
C GLY A 453 13.09 -7.57 -28.44
N PHE A 454 13.98 -8.26 -29.14
CA PHE A 454 14.96 -9.17 -28.56
C PHE A 454 16.36 -8.77 -29.04
N ARG A 455 17.25 -8.52 -28.09
CA ARG A 455 18.70 -8.49 -28.32
C ARG A 455 19.27 -9.82 -27.84
N THR A 456 19.86 -10.58 -28.75
CA THR A 456 20.39 -11.93 -28.54
C THR A 456 21.92 -11.93 -28.42
N ASP A 457 22.51 -10.81 -28.04
CA ASP A 457 23.92 -10.68 -27.67
C ASP A 457 24.19 -11.45 -26.35
N PRO A 458 25.05 -12.48 -26.33
CA PRO A 458 25.38 -13.22 -25.10
C PRO A 458 25.95 -12.37 -23.97
N ALA A 459 26.62 -11.26 -24.29
CA ALA A 459 27.17 -10.35 -23.28
C ALA A 459 26.08 -9.47 -22.65
N SER A 460 25.03 -9.14 -23.40
CA SER A 460 23.96 -8.23 -22.96
C SER A 460 22.60 -8.62 -23.57
N PRO A 461 22.05 -9.80 -23.23
CA PRO A 461 20.74 -10.21 -23.71
C PRO A 461 19.66 -9.27 -23.18
N ARG A 462 18.68 -8.92 -24.02
CA ARG A 462 17.59 -8.02 -23.61
C ARG A 462 16.28 -8.39 -24.25
N VAL A 463 15.21 -8.29 -23.46
CA VAL A 463 13.83 -8.29 -23.94
C VAL A 463 13.24 -6.91 -23.68
N THR A 464 12.68 -6.28 -24.71
CA THR A 464 11.97 -5.01 -24.57
C THR A 464 10.52 -5.15 -25.01
N PHE A 465 9.58 -4.73 -24.15
CA PHE A 465 8.19 -4.52 -24.53
C PHE A 465 7.98 -3.04 -24.87
N TYR A 466 7.57 -2.74 -26.09
CA TYR A 466 7.32 -1.37 -26.56
C TYR A 466 5.81 -1.11 -26.62
N HIS A 467 5.37 -0.04 -25.96
CA HIS A 467 4.01 0.47 -25.99
C HIS A 467 4.00 1.82 -26.71
N ALA A 468 3.62 1.82 -27.98
CA ALA A 468 3.74 2.95 -28.89
C ALA A 468 2.43 3.73 -28.99
N LYS A 469 2.48 5.03 -28.74
CA LYS A 469 1.34 5.95 -28.89
C LYS A 469 1.70 7.27 -29.55
N HIS A 470 0.74 7.81 -30.29
CA HIS A 470 0.77 9.16 -30.84
C HIS A 470 -0.32 10.02 -30.21
N GLY A 471 -0.09 11.32 -30.18
CA GLY A 471 -1.02 12.33 -29.71
C GLY A 471 -0.32 13.67 -29.49
N GLU A 472 -1.12 14.71 -29.22
CA GLU A 472 -0.65 16.07 -28.96
C GLU A 472 0.36 16.16 -27.80
N LEU A 473 1.30 17.10 -27.93
CA LEU A 473 2.27 17.40 -26.87
C LEU A 473 1.54 17.85 -25.60
N THR A 474 1.81 17.18 -24.48
CA THR A 474 1.16 17.46 -23.21
C THR A 474 2.02 17.09 -22.02
N LEU A 475 1.87 17.85 -20.94
CA LEU A 475 2.38 17.48 -19.62
C LEU A 475 1.28 16.85 -18.74
N GLY A 476 0.14 16.46 -19.33
CA GLY A 476 -0.98 15.84 -18.61
C GLY A 476 -0.95 14.31 -18.66
N ALA A 477 -1.35 13.65 -17.58
CA ALA A 477 -1.37 12.19 -17.46
C ALA A 477 -2.37 11.48 -18.41
N GLY A 478 -3.42 12.19 -18.87
CA GLY A 478 -4.50 11.66 -19.70
C GLY A 478 -4.03 10.83 -20.89
N ALA A 479 -3.08 11.36 -21.66
CA ALA A 479 -2.55 10.71 -22.87
C ALA A 479 -1.79 9.40 -22.58
N PHE A 480 -1.32 9.20 -21.35
CA PHE A 480 -0.44 8.08 -20.99
C PHE A 480 -1.15 6.96 -20.23
N HIS A 481 -2.37 7.20 -19.72
CA HIS A 481 -3.08 6.25 -18.87
C HIS A 481 -3.27 4.88 -19.53
N ILE A 482 -3.61 4.86 -20.82
CA ILE A 482 -3.85 3.62 -21.56
C ILE A 482 -2.54 2.83 -21.68
N SER A 483 -1.47 3.46 -22.17
CA SER A 483 -0.16 2.82 -22.35
C SER A 483 0.43 2.33 -21.02
N VAL A 484 0.37 3.14 -19.97
CA VAL A 484 0.83 2.76 -18.63
C VAL A 484 0.03 1.57 -18.09
N SER A 485 -1.28 1.58 -18.26
CA SER A 485 -2.14 0.49 -17.79
C SER A 485 -1.86 -0.82 -18.54
N GLN A 486 -1.68 -0.76 -19.86
CA GLN A 486 -1.31 -1.91 -20.69
C GLN A 486 0.08 -2.44 -20.31
N ALA A 487 1.06 -1.55 -20.12
CA ALA A 487 2.41 -1.92 -19.72
C ALA A 487 2.44 -2.64 -18.36
N ILE A 488 1.78 -2.07 -17.35
CA ILE A 488 1.70 -2.66 -16.00
C ILE A 488 1.01 -4.03 -16.04
N LYS A 489 -0.07 -4.17 -16.82
CA LYS A 489 -0.83 -5.43 -16.95
C LYS A 489 0.05 -6.59 -17.44
N ASN A 490 0.99 -6.31 -18.34
CA ASN A 490 1.77 -7.32 -19.04
C ASN A 490 3.17 -7.57 -18.46
N LEU A 491 3.52 -6.93 -17.33
CA LEU A 491 4.81 -7.11 -16.65
C LEU A 491 5.14 -8.58 -16.33
N GLY A 492 4.12 -9.37 -15.95
CA GLY A 492 4.30 -10.80 -15.67
C GLY A 492 4.77 -11.63 -16.87
N ASN A 493 4.55 -11.14 -18.10
CA ASN A 493 4.92 -11.84 -19.33
C ASN A 493 6.37 -11.58 -19.77
N LEU A 494 7.12 -10.70 -19.10
CA LEU A 494 8.54 -10.41 -19.40
C LEU A 494 9.47 -11.62 -19.18
N THR A 495 8.98 -12.66 -18.52
CA THR A 495 9.68 -13.95 -18.36
C THR A 495 9.49 -14.89 -19.55
N LEU A 496 8.68 -14.50 -20.53
CA LEU A 496 8.36 -15.29 -21.74
C LEU A 496 7.81 -16.69 -21.38
N PRO A 497 6.67 -16.77 -20.66
CA PRO A 497 6.17 -18.02 -20.11
C PRO A 497 5.88 -19.04 -21.21
N ALA A 498 6.52 -20.21 -21.12
CA ALA A 498 6.44 -21.27 -22.14
C ALA A 498 5.00 -21.65 -22.55
N PRO A 499 4.01 -21.76 -21.63
CA PRO A 499 2.63 -22.12 -22.00
C PRO A 499 1.96 -21.11 -22.95
N ALA A 500 2.37 -19.85 -22.93
CA ALA A 500 1.79 -18.81 -23.78
C ALA A 500 2.46 -18.72 -25.17
N MET A 501 3.69 -19.25 -25.31
CA MET A 501 4.52 -19.02 -26.49
C MET A 501 3.97 -19.66 -27.77
N SER A 502 3.37 -20.84 -27.69
CA SER A 502 2.84 -21.52 -28.90
C SER A 502 1.79 -20.68 -29.63
N LYS A 503 0.90 -20.02 -28.88
CA LYS A 503 -0.11 -19.10 -29.44
C LYS A 503 0.55 -17.84 -30.02
N LYS A 504 1.55 -17.31 -29.32
CA LYS A 504 2.30 -16.13 -29.78
C LYS A 504 3.07 -16.39 -31.07
N PHE A 505 3.80 -17.49 -31.19
CA PHE A 505 4.52 -17.84 -32.42
C PHE A 505 3.59 -18.05 -33.62
N ALA A 506 2.44 -18.70 -33.41
CA ALA A 506 1.45 -18.87 -34.48
C ALA A 506 0.97 -17.52 -35.02
N ARG A 507 0.76 -16.55 -34.11
CA ARG A 507 0.36 -15.19 -34.46
C ARG A 507 1.49 -14.38 -35.10
N TRP A 508 2.70 -14.43 -34.56
CA TRP A 508 3.86 -13.68 -35.07
C TRP A 508 4.33 -14.14 -36.45
N GLY A 509 3.96 -15.36 -36.85
CA GLY A 509 4.18 -15.90 -38.20
C GLY A 509 3.21 -15.38 -39.26
N LEU A 510 2.20 -14.59 -38.89
CA LEU A 510 1.19 -14.06 -39.82
C LEU A 510 1.55 -12.65 -40.32
N LEU A 511 0.86 -12.25 -41.40
CA LEU A 511 0.84 -10.86 -41.84
C LEU A 511 -0.04 -10.02 -40.91
N TYR A 512 0.29 -8.74 -40.79
CA TYR A 512 -0.47 -7.80 -40.00
C TYR A 512 -1.79 -7.46 -40.70
N ILE A 513 -2.89 -7.57 -39.96
CA ILE A 513 -4.25 -7.30 -40.43
C ILE A 513 -4.89 -6.33 -39.45
N ASN A 514 -5.31 -5.17 -39.94
CA ASN A 514 -5.98 -4.16 -39.14
C ASN A 514 -7.07 -3.48 -39.98
N ASN A 515 -8.17 -3.05 -39.34
CA ASN A 515 -9.31 -2.40 -40.00
C ASN A 515 -9.83 -3.12 -41.25
N ARG A 516 -9.84 -4.47 -41.23
CA ARG A 516 -10.22 -5.35 -42.35
C ARG A 516 -9.31 -5.26 -43.59
N VAL A 517 -8.19 -4.56 -43.51
CA VAL A 517 -7.16 -4.53 -44.55
C VAL A 517 -6.09 -5.57 -44.21
N LYS A 518 -5.90 -6.54 -45.11
CA LYS A 518 -4.77 -7.46 -45.06
C LYS A 518 -3.57 -6.81 -45.72
N THR A 519 -2.60 -6.39 -44.90
CA THR A 519 -1.35 -5.78 -45.40
C THR A 519 -0.36 -6.87 -45.83
N SER A 520 0.76 -6.44 -46.43
CA SER A 520 1.94 -7.29 -46.66
C SER A 520 3.02 -7.08 -45.58
N ILE A 521 2.68 -6.45 -44.45
CA ILE A 521 3.59 -6.24 -43.32
C ILE A 521 3.71 -7.55 -42.55
N HIS A 522 4.92 -8.07 -42.42
CA HIS A 522 5.18 -9.24 -41.57
C HIS A 522 5.12 -8.85 -40.10
N ARG A 523 4.44 -9.66 -39.27
CA ARG A 523 4.46 -9.45 -37.81
C ARG A 523 5.83 -9.71 -37.20
N THR A 524 6.66 -10.57 -37.78
CA THR A 524 8.10 -10.54 -37.48
C THR A 524 8.73 -9.46 -38.37
N CYS A 525 8.86 -8.25 -37.82
CA CYS A 525 9.26 -7.06 -38.55
C CYS A 525 10.78 -6.99 -38.79
N ARG A 526 11.56 -7.64 -37.92
CA ARG A 526 13.01 -7.82 -38.07
C ARG A 526 13.37 -9.26 -37.70
N GLY A 527 14.18 -9.91 -38.53
CA GLY A 527 14.44 -11.34 -38.46
C GLY A 527 13.34 -12.18 -39.12
N THR A 528 13.36 -13.49 -38.88
CA THR A 528 12.39 -14.46 -39.41
C THR A 528 11.54 -15.09 -38.29
N PRO A 529 10.40 -15.74 -38.61
CA PRO A 529 9.63 -16.49 -37.62
C PRO A 529 10.42 -17.61 -36.91
N ALA A 530 11.51 -18.12 -37.50
CA ALA A 530 12.42 -19.05 -36.84
C ALA A 530 13.35 -18.33 -35.85
N ASP A 531 13.84 -17.14 -36.21
CA ASP A 531 14.68 -16.31 -35.35
C ASP A 531 13.91 -15.86 -34.10
N SER A 532 12.62 -15.52 -34.22
CA SER A 532 11.80 -15.15 -33.05
C SER A 532 11.64 -16.29 -32.03
N LYS A 533 11.57 -17.55 -32.48
CA LYS A 533 11.57 -18.72 -31.57
C LYS A 533 12.90 -18.84 -30.86
N THR A 534 13.99 -18.77 -31.61
CA THR A 534 15.36 -18.88 -31.10
C THR A 534 15.67 -17.75 -30.11
N ALA A 535 15.29 -16.52 -30.42
CA ALA A 535 15.49 -15.35 -29.56
C ALA A 535 14.73 -15.45 -28.23
N VAL A 536 13.50 -15.96 -28.25
CA VAL A 536 12.71 -16.23 -27.04
C VAL A 536 13.38 -17.28 -26.18
N GLU A 537 13.81 -18.39 -26.77
CA GLU A 537 14.50 -19.46 -26.03
C GLU A 537 15.80 -18.97 -25.41
N PHE A 538 16.59 -18.22 -26.17
CA PHE A 538 17.83 -17.61 -25.71
C PHE A 538 17.60 -16.66 -24.52
N CYS A 539 16.73 -15.66 -24.70
CA CYS A 539 16.47 -14.66 -23.66
C CYS A 539 15.81 -15.25 -22.41
N ARG A 540 14.94 -16.26 -22.55
CA ARG A 540 14.30 -16.94 -21.42
C ARG A 540 15.30 -17.74 -20.57
N ASN A 541 16.28 -18.35 -21.22
CA ASN A 541 17.24 -19.23 -20.55
C ASN A 541 18.48 -18.50 -20.03
N ALA A 542 18.76 -17.29 -20.51
CA ALA A 542 19.85 -16.46 -20.00
C ALA A 542 19.45 -15.75 -18.67
N PRO A 543 20.13 -16.05 -17.54
CA PRO A 543 19.77 -15.50 -16.23
C PRO A 543 20.03 -14.00 -16.10
N HIS A 544 20.93 -13.44 -16.92
CA HIS A 544 21.30 -12.02 -16.96
C HIS A 544 20.54 -11.23 -18.03
N THR A 545 19.49 -11.81 -18.64
CA THR A 545 18.64 -11.08 -19.59
C THR A 545 18.05 -9.84 -18.95
N PHE A 546 18.43 -8.68 -19.48
CA PHE A 546 17.88 -7.40 -19.09
C PHE A 546 16.45 -7.28 -19.60
N LYS A 547 15.51 -6.95 -18.71
CA LYS A 547 14.10 -6.76 -19.07
C LYS A 547 13.79 -5.28 -19.10
N ARG A 548 13.23 -4.80 -20.22
CA ARG A 548 12.87 -3.41 -20.42
C ARG A 548 11.41 -3.27 -20.83
N VAL A 549 10.75 -2.24 -20.34
CA VAL A 549 9.41 -1.84 -20.79
C VAL A 549 9.47 -0.38 -21.18
N ALA A 550 9.22 -0.08 -22.43
CA ALA A 550 9.34 1.26 -22.99
C ALA A 550 7.95 1.76 -23.41
N ILE A 551 7.53 2.88 -22.84
CA ILE A 551 6.44 3.68 -23.42
C ILE A 551 7.08 4.57 -24.48
N VAL A 552 6.68 4.40 -25.73
CA VAL A 552 7.18 5.18 -26.86
C VAL A 552 6.11 6.16 -27.27
N THR A 553 6.41 7.46 -27.25
CA THR A 553 5.37 8.47 -27.43
C THR A 553 5.86 9.78 -28.01
N SER A 554 5.15 10.30 -29.00
CA SER A 554 5.34 11.66 -29.51
C SER A 554 4.65 12.71 -28.64
N SER A 555 3.88 12.32 -27.62
CA SER A 555 3.04 13.25 -26.85
C SER A 555 3.75 13.91 -25.66
N LEU A 556 5.03 13.60 -25.45
CA LEU A 556 5.86 14.16 -24.38
C LEU A 556 7.17 14.69 -24.94
N SER A 557 7.68 15.80 -24.39
CA SER A 557 9.05 16.28 -24.60
C SER A 557 9.84 16.16 -23.30
N LYS A 558 11.04 15.59 -23.38
CA LYS A 558 11.95 15.47 -22.23
C LYS A 558 12.40 16.85 -21.77
N ALA A 559 12.74 17.76 -22.69
CA ALA A 559 13.11 19.14 -22.39
C ALA A 559 12.00 19.88 -21.62
N ALA A 560 10.73 19.69 -22.00
CA ALA A 560 9.61 20.30 -21.28
C ALA A 560 9.47 19.80 -19.84
N VAL A 561 9.70 18.50 -19.61
CA VAL A 561 9.71 17.90 -18.27
C VAL A 561 10.89 18.43 -17.44
N GLU A 562 12.08 18.50 -18.03
CA GLU A 562 13.27 19.03 -17.38
C GLU A 562 13.10 20.49 -16.96
N GLN A 563 12.54 21.31 -17.84
CA GLN A 563 12.25 22.71 -17.53
C GLN A 563 11.26 22.82 -16.36
N THR A 564 10.22 21.97 -16.32
CA THR A 564 9.26 21.97 -15.23
C THR A 564 9.92 21.64 -13.88
N PHE A 565 10.89 20.72 -13.85
CA PHE A 565 11.66 20.46 -12.63
C PHE A 565 12.54 21.63 -12.21
N LYS A 566 13.23 22.28 -13.15
CA LYS A 566 14.02 23.49 -12.88
C LYS A 566 13.15 24.61 -12.29
N ASP A 567 11.94 24.78 -12.80
CA ASP A 567 10.99 25.77 -12.28
C ASP A 567 10.57 25.44 -10.83
N ILE A 568 10.34 24.15 -10.54
CA ILE A 568 10.03 23.67 -9.18
C ILE A 568 11.20 23.93 -8.21
N GLU A 569 12.43 23.62 -8.63
CA GLU A 569 13.65 23.87 -7.85
C GLU A 569 13.85 25.37 -7.57
N ALA A 570 13.48 26.23 -8.52
CA ALA A 570 13.46 27.68 -8.35
C ALA A 570 12.32 28.21 -7.45
N GLY A 571 11.48 27.31 -6.90
CA GLY A 571 10.40 27.65 -5.97
C GLY A 571 9.03 27.88 -6.62
N HIS A 572 8.88 27.64 -7.94
CA HIS A 572 7.59 27.72 -8.60
C HIS A 572 6.72 26.49 -8.31
N THR A 573 5.40 26.66 -8.36
CA THR A 573 4.47 25.56 -8.15
C THR A 573 4.21 24.80 -9.45
N ALA A 574 4.43 23.48 -9.44
CA ALA A 574 4.10 22.61 -10.55
C ALA A 574 2.61 22.65 -10.91
N SER A 575 2.28 22.56 -12.20
CA SER A 575 0.88 22.47 -12.63
C SER A 575 0.23 21.17 -12.14
N PRO A 576 -1.07 21.16 -11.81
CA PRO A 576 -1.77 19.92 -11.42
C PRO A 576 -1.67 18.82 -12.47
N TYR A 577 -1.66 19.17 -13.76
CA TYR A 577 -1.50 18.24 -14.87
C TYR A 577 -0.13 17.54 -14.86
N PHE A 578 0.95 18.31 -14.70
CA PHE A 578 2.31 17.78 -14.61
C PHE A 578 2.49 16.89 -13.39
N VAL A 579 1.95 17.32 -12.25
CA VAL A 579 1.92 16.53 -11.03
C VAL A 579 1.30 15.17 -11.36
N GLN A 580 0.08 15.11 -11.90
CA GLN A 580 -0.56 13.83 -12.27
C GLN A 580 0.29 12.96 -13.22
N LEU A 581 0.93 13.56 -14.22
CA LEU A 581 1.84 12.86 -15.14
C LEU A 581 3.04 12.25 -14.40
N TYR A 582 3.74 13.06 -13.59
CA TYR A 582 4.85 12.61 -12.76
C TYR A 582 4.44 11.41 -11.92
N TRP A 583 3.26 11.49 -11.31
CA TRP A 583 2.79 10.43 -10.43
C TRP A 583 2.47 9.14 -11.19
N LEU A 584 1.83 9.25 -12.35
CA LEU A 584 1.51 8.13 -13.22
C LEU A 584 2.77 7.41 -13.71
N LEU A 585 3.73 8.14 -14.26
CA LEU A 585 4.96 7.57 -14.81
C LEU A 585 5.87 6.99 -13.73
N SER A 586 6.02 7.67 -12.60
CA SER A 586 6.75 7.13 -11.45
C SER A 586 6.14 5.82 -10.92
N SER A 587 4.80 5.70 -10.94
CA SER A 587 4.12 4.46 -10.56
C SER A 587 4.43 3.32 -11.54
N PHE A 588 4.55 3.64 -12.83
CA PHE A 588 4.99 2.70 -13.86
C PHE A 588 6.44 2.25 -13.64
N PHE A 589 7.38 3.18 -13.43
CA PHE A 589 8.79 2.85 -13.18
C PHE A 589 8.97 1.97 -11.93
N ALA A 590 8.23 2.27 -10.85
CA ALA A 590 8.20 1.46 -9.65
C ALA A 590 7.68 0.04 -9.93
N ALA A 591 6.56 -0.09 -10.65
CA ALA A 591 6.00 -1.39 -11.01
C ALA A 591 6.96 -2.25 -11.83
N CYS A 592 7.69 -1.65 -12.79
CA CYS A 592 8.75 -2.34 -13.52
C CYS A 592 9.89 -2.81 -12.61
N THR A 593 10.36 -1.93 -11.72
CA THR A 593 11.46 -2.24 -10.80
C THR A 593 11.12 -3.44 -9.90
N GLU A 594 9.87 -3.52 -9.42
CA GLU A 594 9.42 -4.63 -8.56
C GLU A 594 9.42 -6.01 -9.25
N VAL A 595 9.35 -6.07 -10.59
CA VAL A 595 9.47 -7.33 -11.35
C VAL A 595 10.89 -7.56 -11.91
N GLY A 596 11.86 -6.74 -11.49
CA GLY A 596 13.23 -6.79 -11.99
C GLY A 596 13.37 -6.32 -13.43
N ALA A 597 12.52 -5.37 -13.86
CA ALA A 597 12.57 -4.74 -15.17
C ALA A 597 12.86 -3.25 -15.08
N PHE A 598 13.45 -2.69 -16.13
CA PHE A 598 13.63 -1.26 -16.29
C PHE A 598 12.48 -0.66 -17.10
N GLY A 599 11.65 0.15 -16.45
CA GLY A 599 10.60 0.93 -17.11
C GLY A 599 11.15 2.25 -17.58
N CYS A 600 10.89 2.64 -18.83
CA CYS A 600 11.33 3.93 -19.37
C CYS A 600 10.28 4.55 -20.30
N VAL A 601 10.42 5.85 -20.53
CA VAL A 601 9.66 6.58 -21.55
C VAL A 601 10.64 7.05 -22.62
N ILE A 602 10.36 6.71 -23.87
CA ILE A 602 11.07 7.21 -25.05
C ILE A 602 10.16 8.25 -25.69
N CYS A 603 10.60 9.51 -25.68
CA CYS A 603 9.78 10.64 -26.05
C CYS A 603 10.53 11.64 -26.93
N GLN A 604 9.87 12.72 -27.35
CA GLN A 604 10.58 13.80 -28.03
C GLN A 604 11.69 14.36 -27.10
N GLU A 605 12.74 14.91 -27.71
CA GLU A 605 13.82 15.56 -26.97
C GLU A 605 13.34 16.72 -26.08
#